data_AF-A0A4D6NCJ4-F1
#
_entry.id   AF-A0A4D6NCJ4-F1
#
_cell.length_a   1.000
_cell.length_b   1.000
_cell.length_c   1.000
_cell.angle_alpha   90.00
_cell.angle_beta   90.00
_cell.angle_gamma   90.00
#
_symmetry.space_group_name_H-M   'P 1'
#
loop_
_entity.id
_entity.type
_entity.pdbx_description
1 polymer ?
#
loop_
_entity_poly.entity_id
_entity_poly.type
_entity_poly.pdbx_seq_one_letter_code
_entity_poly.pdbx_strand_id
1 'polypeptide(L)'
;MVMKSKKIKSKRVSLKKKYKVVRKVKEHNRKKAKEAKKLRLSGKNKVEKDPGIPNNWPFKEHELKVLETRRTKAIEELEQKKVERKERLNE
;
A
#
# COMPACT_ATOMS: atom_id res chain seq x y z
N MET A 1 -52.50 20.15 18.52
CA MET A 1 -52.04 19.07 19.42
C MET A 1 -50.55 18.82 19.14
N VAL A 2 -49.63 19.29 20.01
CA VAL A 2 -48.18 19.15 19.74
C VAL A 2 -47.74 17.72 20.09
N MET A 3 -47.31 16.96 19.09
CA MET A 3 -46.70 15.64 19.31
C MET A 3 -45.41 15.79 20.11
N LYS A 4 -45.37 15.24 21.32
CA LYS A 4 -44.20 15.23 22.19
C LYS A 4 -43.09 14.38 21.54
N SER A 5 -41.97 14.99 21.16
CA SER A 5 -40.83 14.27 20.59
C SER A 5 -40.30 13.21 21.56
N LYS A 6 -40.03 11.99 21.08
CA LYS A 6 -39.39 10.94 21.87
C LYS A 6 -38.04 11.41 22.39
N LYS A 7 -37.72 11.08 23.64
CA LYS A 7 -36.45 11.44 24.28
C LYS A 7 -35.27 10.83 23.51
N ILE A 8 -34.38 11.68 23.00
CA ILE A 8 -33.16 11.28 22.29
C ILE A 8 -32.10 10.83 23.31
N LYS A 9 -31.27 9.85 22.93
CA LYS A 9 -30.15 9.40 23.77
C LYS A 9 -29.07 10.50 23.86
N SER A 10 -28.51 10.68 25.05
CA SER A 10 -27.40 11.61 25.26
C SER A 10 -26.15 11.15 24.52
N LYS A 11 -25.43 12.11 23.90
CA LYS A 11 -24.11 11.90 23.30
C LYS A 11 -22.97 11.89 24.34
N ARG A 12 -23.28 12.19 25.62
CA ARG A 12 -22.28 12.19 26.69
C ARG A 12 -21.79 10.76 26.95
N VAL A 13 -20.48 10.60 27.00
CA VAL A 13 -19.83 9.31 27.27
C VAL A 13 -19.32 9.33 28.70
N SER A 14 -19.64 8.30 29.49
CA SER A 14 -19.08 8.17 30.84
C SER A 14 -17.57 7.91 30.77
N LEU A 15 -16.83 8.40 31.77
CA LEU A 15 -15.38 8.18 31.86
C LEU A 15 -15.02 6.68 31.85
N LYS A 16 -15.82 5.84 32.52
CA LYS A 16 -15.69 4.37 32.48
C LYS A 16 -15.72 3.83 31.05
N LYS A 17 -16.63 4.33 30.21
CA LYS A 17 -16.72 3.92 28.80
C LYS A 17 -15.52 4.44 27.99
N LYS A 18 -15.09 5.70 28.21
CA LYS A 18 -13.90 6.28 27.58
C LYS A 18 -12.65 5.43 27.85
N TYR A 19 -12.32 5.17 29.12
CA TYR A 19 -11.15 4.39 29.49
C TYR A 19 -11.24 2.93 29.03
N LYS A 20 -12.44 2.32 29.04
CA LYS A 20 -12.65 0.98 28.48
C LYS A 20 -12.36 0.91 26.98
N VAL A 21 -12.79 1.92 26.21
CA VAL A 21 -12.50 2.02 24.77
C VAL A 21 -11.01 2.18 24.53
N VAL A 22 -10.35 3.12 25.23
CA VAL A 22 -8.90 3.34 25.12
C VAL A 22 -8.12 2.05 25.40
N ARG A 23 -8.46 1.33 26.48
CA ARG A 23 -7.82 0.06 26.83
C ARG A 23 -7.98 -0.99 25.73
N LYS A 24 -9.20 -1.13 25.18
CA LYS A 24 -9.49 -2.09 24.09
C LYS A 24 -8.73 -1.75 22.81
N VAL A 25 -8.68 -0.47 22.43
CA VAL A 25 -7.94 -0.01 21.24
C VAL A 25 -6.44 -0.25 21.42
N LYS A 26 -5.88 0.05 22.60
CA LYS A 26 -4.47 -0.19 22.91
C LYS A 26 -4.12 -1.69 22.80
N GLU A 27 -4.97 -2.55 23.33
CA GLU A 27 -4.79 -4.01 23.24
C GLU A 27 -4.87 -4.50 21.79
N HIS A 28 -5.86 -4.02 21.03
CA HIS A 28 -6.03 -4.34 19.62
C HIS A 28 -4.81 -3.94 18.78
N ASN A 29 -4.32 -2.71 18.96
CA ASN A 29 -3.13 -2.23 18.25
C ASN A 29 -1.88 -3.02 18.66
N ARG A 30 -1.75 -3.41 19.93
CA ARG A 30 -0.66 -4.29 20.39
C ARG A 30 -0.72 -5.66 19.71
N LYS A 31 -1.90 -6.26 19.56
CA LYS A 31 -2.10 -7.54 18.87
C LYS A 31 -1.76 -7.41 17.38
N LYS A 32 -2.31 -6.41 16.68
CA LYS A 32 -1.99 -6.10 15.28
C LYS A 32 -0.49 -5.89 15.04
N ALA A 33 0.20 -5.18 15.93
CA ALA A 33 1.65 -4.96 15.80
C ALA A 33 2.45 -6.27 15.93
N LYS A 34 2.04 -7.17 16.84
CA LYS A 34 2.67 -8.51 16.97
C LYS A 34 2.44 -9.36 15.73
N GLU A 35 1.22 -9.37 15.19
CA GLU A 35 0.86 -10.08 13.96
C GLU A 35 1.63 -9.55 12.75
N ALA A 36 1.72 -8.23 12.59
CA ALA A 36 2.51 -7.59 11.54
C ALA A 36 3.99 -7.95 11.66
N LYS A 37 4.56 -7.95 12.87
CA LYS A 37 5.96 -8.39 13.09
C LYS A 37 6.15 -9.86 12.69
N LYS A 38 5.21 -10.75 13.05
CA LYS A 38 5.25 -12.16 12.66
C LYS A 38 5.20 -12.32 11.13
N LEU A 39 4.35 -11.57 10.45
CA LEU A 39 4.25 -11.59 8.99
C LEU A 39 5.55 -11.14 8.31
N ARG A 40 6.17 -10.05 8.81
CA ARG A 40 7.47 -9.55 8.30
C ARG A 40 8.58 -10.58 8.46
N LEU A 41 8.60 -11.31 9.58
CA LEU A 41 9.59 -12.37 9.86
C LEU A 41 9.35 -13.65 9.05
N SER A 42 8.12 -13.89 8.58
CA SER A 42 7.77 -15.09 7.81
C SER A 42 8.36 -15.09 6.39
N GLY A 43 9.05 -14.03 5.94
CA GLY A 43 9.64 -13.93 4.61
C GLY A 43 8.63 -13.77 3.46
N LYS A 44 7.32 -13.94 3.73
CA LYS A 44 6.23 -13.79 2.77
C LYS A 44 5.78 -12.33 2.67
N ASN A 45 6.72 -11.42 2.46
CA ASN A 45 6.36 -10.04 2.14
C ASN A 45 5.73 -10.05 0.75
N LYS A 46 4.42 -9.80 0.68
CA LYS A 46 3.77 -9.57 -0.61
C LYS A 46 4.44 -8.35 -1.23
N VAL A 47 5.01 -8.54 -2.43
CA VAL A 47 5.45 -7.42 -3.26
C VAL A 47 4.25 -6.50 -3.44
N GLU A 48 4.42 -5.24 -3.08
CA GLU A 48 3.38 -4.23 -3.28
C GLU A 48 3.08 -4.15 -4.77
N LYS A 49 1.83 -4.45 -5.13
CA LYS A 49 1.37 -4.32 -6.51
C LYS A 49 0.94 -2.88 -6.69
N ASP A 50 1.68 -2.15 -7.52
CA ASP A 50 1.30 -0.81 -7.94
C ASP A 50 -0.09 -0.88 -8.61
N PRO A 51 -1.06 -0.04 -8.20
CA PRO A 51 -2.37 0.03 -8.86
C PRO A 51 -2.30 0.39 -10.35
N GLY A 52 -1.17 0.90 -10.86
CA GLY A 52 -0.91 1.09 -12.28
C GLY A 52 -1.79 2.17 -12.93
N ILE A 53 -1.71 2.24 -14.27
CA ILE A 53 -2.42 3.27 -15.05
C ILE A 53 -3.92 2.94 -15.16
N PRO A 54 -4.82 3.81 -14.69
CA PRO A 54 -6.27 3.61 -14.80
C PRO A 54 -6.76 3.52 -16.26
N ASN A 55 -7.80 2.73 -16.51
CA ASN A 55 -8.33 2.52 -17.86
C ASN A 55 -8.99 3.77 -18.47
N ASN A 56 -9.67 4.58 -17.65
CA ASN A 56 -10.43 5.74 -18.10
C ASN A 56 -9.56 6.98 -18.34
N TRP A 57 -8.24 6.83 -18.29
CA TRP A 57 -7.33 7.95 -18.48
C TRP A 57 -7.08 8.17 -19.98
N PRO A 58 -7.39 9.37 -20.52
CA PRO A 58 -7.37 9.63 -21.97
C PRO A 58 -6.02 9.42 -22.64
N PHE A 59 -4.92 9.48 -21.90
CA PHE A 59 -3.56 9.30 -22.43
C PHE A 59 -2.95 7.94 -22.09
N LYS A 60 -3.74 6.96 -21.65
CA LYS A 60 -3.25 5.63 -21.27
C LYS A 60 -2.42 4.97 -22.37
N GLU A 61 -2.86 5.03 -23.62
CA GLU A 61 -2.14 4.43 -24.75
C GLU A 61 -0.81 5.12 -25.02
N HIS A 62 -0.78 6.45 -24.91
CA HIS A 62 0.44 7.24 -25.09
C HIS A 62 1.45 6.91 -23.99
N GLU A 63 1.00 6.88 -22.73
CA GLU A 63 1.88 6.58 -21.59
C GLU A 63 2.41 5.15 -21.62
N LEU A 64 1.59 4.17 -22.00
CA LEU A 64 2.04 2.78 -22.16
C LEU A 64 3.13 2.69 -23.22
N LYS A 65 2.98 3.37 -24.36
CA LYS A 65 4.00 3.43 -25.41
C LYS A 65 5.30 4.06 -24.90
N VAL A 66 5.23 5.16 -24.14
CA VAL A 66 6.41 5.79 -23.53
C VAL A 66 7.10 4.82 -22.56
N LEU A 67 6.35 4.13 -21.70
CA LEU A 67 6.89 3.14 -20.76
C LEU A 67 7.56 1.96 -21.47
N GLU A 68 6.96 1.45 -22.56
CA GLU A 68 7.56 0.39 -23.37
C GLU A 68 8.89 0.84 -23.97
N THR A 69 8.94 2.02 -24.60
CA THR A 69 10.21 2.55 -25.16
C THR A 69 11.29 2.75 -24.10
N ARG A 70 10.91 3.11 -22.86
CA ARG A 70 11.85 3.22 -21.76
C ARG A 70 12.38 1.86 -21.33
N ARG A 71 11.52 0.85 -21.29
CA ARG A 71 11.88 -0.53 -20.94
C ARG A 71 12.80 -1.15 -21.99
N THR A 72 12.53 -0.96 -23.28
CA THR A 72 13.39 -1.49 -24.35
C THR A 72 14.78 -0.89 -24.30
N LYS A 73 14.90 0.45 -24.17
CA LYS A 73 16.18 1.14 -24.02
C LYS A 73 16.99 0.64 -22.82
N ALA A 74 16.34 0.44 -21.67
CA ALA A 74 17.02 -0.07 -20.48
C ALA A 74 17.52 -1.52 -20.64
N ILE A 75 16.79 -2.37 -21.38
CA ILE A 75 17.22 -3.75 -21.66
C ILE A 75 18.44 -3.74 -22.61
N GLU A 76 18.37 -2.93 -23.67
CA GLU A 76 19.45 -2.77 -24.63
C GLU A 76 20.74 -2.26 -23.97
N GLU A 77 20.65 -1.24 -23.12
CA GLU A 77 21.80 -0.72 -22.36
C GLU A 77 22.42 -1.79 -21.43
N LEU A 78 21.59 -2.62 -20.80
CA LEU A 78 22.07 -3.72 -19.96
C LEU A 78 22.75 -4.82 -20.79
N GLU A 79 22.29 -5.07 -22.01
CA GLU A 79 22.89 -6.03 -22.92
C GLU A 79 24.24 -5.53 -23.44
N GLN A 80 24.31 -4.27 -23.87
CA GLN A 80 25.57 -3.62 -24.28
C GLN A 80 26.60 -3.68 -23.15
N LYS A 81 26.23 -3.30 -21.92
CA LYS A 81 27.14 -3.40 -20.75
C LYS A 81 27.59 -4.83 -20.46
N LYS A 82 26.77 -5.84 -20.75
CA LYS A 82 27.17 -7.26 -20.61
C LYS A 82 28.16 -7.66 -21.70
N VAL A 83 27.97 -7.21 -22.93
CA VAL A 83 28.89 -7.46 -24.05
C VAL A 83 30.24 -6.80 -23.79
N GLU A 84 30.26 -5.50 -23.47
CA GLU A 84 31.48 -4.76 -23.12
C GLU A 84 32.26 -5.41 -21.97
N ARG A 85 31.54 -5.91 -20.95
CA ARG A 85 32.17 -6.62 -19.83
C ARG A 85 32.81 -7.94 -20.25
N LYS A 86 32.21 -8.67 -21.21
CA LYS A 86 32.78 -9.91 -21.75
C LYS A 86 34.00 -9.62 -22.63
N GLU A 87 33.93 -8.59 -23.47
CA GLU A 87 35.04 -8.17 -24.32
C GLU A 87 36.25 -7.75 -23.48
N ARG A 88 36.04 -6.93 -22.43
CA ARG A 88 37.10 -6.55 -21.48
C ARG A 88 37.73 -7.72 -20.72
N LEU A 89 37.01 -8.83 -20.54
CA LEU A 89 37.53 -10.01 -19.86
C LEU A 89 38.27 -10.97 -20.82
N ASN A 90 38.02 -10.83 -22.13
CA ASN A 90 38.65 -11.64 -23.17
C ASN A 90 39.89 -10.97 -23.78
N GLU A 91 40.07 -9.66 -23.55
CA GLU A 91 41.30 -8.89 -23.79
C GLU A 91 42.24 -8.96 -22.58
#